data_AF-A0A6I2F857-F1
#
_entry.id   AF-A0A6I2F857-F1
#
_cell.length_a   1.000
_cell.length_b   1.000
_cell.length_c   1.000
_cell.angle_alpha   90.00
_cell.angle_beta   90.00
_cell.angle_gamma   90.00
#
_symmetry.space_group_name_H-M   'P 1'
#
loop_
_entity.id
_entity.type
_entity.pdbx_description
1 polymer ?
#
loop_
_entity_poly.entity_id
_entity_poly.type
_entity_poly.pdbx_seq_one_letter_code
_entity_poly.pdbx_strand_id
1 'polypeptide(L)'
;MPSRWGDERGGATAELAVALPAVVLVLALCLGAVQVIGRQVRLTDAAADAARSLGRGDGAGDARAIAERVAGGPVDLGTSEEPPLVCATLTARAGGLLDAIVLRADSCAVAGGG
;
A
#
# COMPACT_ATOMS: atom_id res chain seq x y z
N MET A 1 59.50 17.64 -9.90
CA MET A 1 58.11 17.77 -9.40
C MET A 1 57.34 16.54 -9.88
N PRO A 2 57.02 15.56 -9.01
CA PRO A 2 56.31 14.36 -9.46
C PRO A 2 54.81 14.67 -9.67
N SER A 3 54.31 14.26 -10.82
CA SER A 3 52.94 14.47 -11.32
C SER A 3 51.94 13.55 -10.61
N ARG A 4 50.91 14.15 -10.01
CA ARG A 4 49.81 13.48 -9.27
C ARG A 4 48.67 12.97 -10.17
N TRP A 5 48.94 12.44 -11.36
CA TRP A 5 47.90 11.96 -12.30
C TRP A 5 47.58 10.46 -12.20
N GLY A 6 47.96 9.83 -11.10
CA GLY A 6 47.72 8.40 -10.83
C GLY A 6 46.45 8.10 -10.02
N ASP A 7 45.89 9.07 -9.29
CA ASP A 7 44.79 8.82 -8.34
C ASP A 7 43.38 9.01 -8.91
N GLU A 8 43.20 9.80 -9.98
CA GLU A 8 41.86 10.15 -10.47
C GLU A 8 41.13 8.99 -11.18
N ARG A 9 41.89 7.99 -11.69
CA ARG A 9 41.32 6.82 -12.39
C ARG A 9 40.88 5.69 -11.43
N GLY A 10 41.53 5.58 -10.27
CA GLY A 10 41.12 4.69 -9.18
C GLY A 10 39.99 5.28 -8.34
N GLY A 11 39.98 6.62 -8.15
CA GLY A 11 38.90 7.33 -7.47
C GLY A 11 37.55 7.20 -8.17
N ALA A 12 37.48 7.41 -9.49
CA ALA A 12 36.22 7.32 -10.23
C ALA A 12 35.59 5.91 -10.19
N THR A 13 36.42 4.85 -10.20
CA THR A 13 35.93 3.46 -10.12
C THR A 13 35.57 3.06 -8.69
N ALA A 14 36.31 3.52 -7.67
CA ALA A 14 35.98 3.31 -6.27
C ALA A 14 34.71 4.08 -5.83
N GLU A 15 34.54 5.32 -6.29
CA GLU A 15 33.34 6.13 -6.04
C GLU A 15 32.11 5.53 -6.71
N LEU A 16 32.22 5.08 -7.97
CA LEU A 16 31.13 4.36 -8.64
C LEU A 16 30.82 3.02 -7.97
N ALA A 17 31.82 2.31 -7.45
CA ALA A 17 31.61 1.05 -6.72
C ALA A 17 30.76 1.22 -5.46
N VAL A 18 30.78 2.41 -4.84
CA VAL A 18 29.97 2.74 -3.65
C VAL A 18 28.68 3.48 -4.03
N ALA A 19 28.73 4.35 -5.04
CA ALA A 19 27.58 5.15 -5.48
C ALA A 19 26.52 4.30 -6.20
N LEU A 20 26.92 3.33 -7.03
CA LEU A 20 25.98 2.48 -7.76
C LEU A 20 25.07 1.67 -6.82
N PRO A 21 25.58 0.96 -5.80
CA PRO A 21 24.73 0.30 -4.80
C PRO A 21 23.75 1.25 -4.11
N ALA A 22 24.21 2.46 -3.75
CA ALA A 22 23.36 3.46 -3.13
C ALA A 22 22.23 3.92 -4.07
N VAL A 23 22.52 4.19 -5.33
CA VAL A 23 21.51 4.56 -6.34
C VAL A 23 20.51 3.43 -6.56
N VAL A 24 20.98 2.18 -6.69
CA VAL A 24 20.10 1.01 -6.82
C VAL A 24 19.19 0.87 -5.61
N LEU A 25 19.72 1.07 -4.39
CA LEU A 25 18.93 1.03 -3.16
C LEU A 25 17.85 2.11 -3.16
N VAL A 26 18.19 3.36 -3.52
CA VAL A 26 17.22 4.47 -3.60
C VAL A 26 16.13 4.17 -4.63
N LEU A 27 16.50 3.69 -5.83
CA LEU A 27 15.53 3.31 -6.85
C LEU A 27 14.62 2.17 -6.37
N ALA A 28 15.17 1.16 -5.70
CA ALA A 28 14.40 0.06 -5.13
C ALA A 28 13.40 0.56 -4.06
N LEU A 29 13.83 1.48 -3.19
CA LEU A 29 12.95 2.12 -2.21
C LEU A 29 11.86 2.96 -2.87
N CYS A 30 12.19 3.75 -3.89
CA CYS A 30 11.20 4.54 -4.64
C CYS A 30 10.15 3.65 -5.31
N LEU A 31 10.58 2.58 -6.00
CA LEU A 31 9.67 1.63 -6.63
C LEU A 31 8.82 0.90 -5.58
N GLY A 32 9.42 0.47 -4.47
CA GLY A 32 8.71 -0.13 -3.35
C GLY A 32 7.64 0.80 -2.78
N ALA A 33 7.97 2.07 -2.59
CA ALA A 33 7.03 3.09 -2.11
C ALA A 33 5.84 3.27 -3.08
N VAL A 34 6.10 3.38 -4.38
CA VAL A 34 5.03 3.50 -5.39
C VAL A 34 4.12 2.26 -5.38
N GLN A 35 4.68 1.06 -5.25
CA GLN A 35 3.90 -0.18 -5.16
C GLN A 35 3.02 -0.22 -3.91
N VAL A 36 3.56 0.18 -2.76
CA VAL A 36 2.82 0.26 -1.48
C VAL A 36 1.69 1.28 -1.59
N ILE A 37 1.97 2.47 -2.10
CA ILE A 37 0.97 3.54 -2.27
C ILE A 37 -0.15 3.07 -3.20
N GLY A 38 0.19 2.44 -4.33
CA GLY A 38 -0.81 1.90 -5.26
C GLY A 38 -1.72 0.84 -4.63
N ARG A 39 -1.18 -0.01 -3.74
CA ARG A 39 -2.00 -0.97 -2.96
C ARG A 39 -2.86 -0.28 -1.92
N GLN A 40 -2.32 0.73 -1.23
CA GLN A 40 -3.05 1.51 -0.24
C GLN A 40 -4.26 2.21 -0.88
N VAL A 41 -4.10 2.82 -2.06
CA VAL A 41 -5.20 3.45 -2.80
C VAL A 41 -6.30 2.45 -3.13
N ARG A 42 -5.93 1.27 -3.68
CA ARG A 42 -6.91 0.21 -3.95
C ARG A 42 -7.63 -0.30 -2.70
N LEU A 43 -6.92 -0.38 -1.57
CA LEU A 43 -7.52 -0.78 -0.30
C LEU A 43 -8.51 0.29 0.21
N THR A 44 -8.22 1.57 0.00
CA THR A 44 -9.14 2.67 0.30
C THR A 44 -10.39 2.62 -0.57
N ASP A 45 -10.23 2.39 -1.88
CA ASP A 45 -11.36 2.23 -2.79
C ASP A 45 -12.25 1.04 -2.38
N ALA A 46 -11.62 -0.09 -2.05
CA ALA A 46 -12.31 -1.28 -1.54
C ALA A 46 -13.07 -1.02 -0.23
N ALA A 47 -12.49 -0.23 0.70
CA ALA A 47 -13.14 0.11 1.95
C ALA A 47 -14.38 0.98 1.71
N ALA A 48 -14.29 1.93 0.79
CA ALA A 48 -15.43 2.78 0.42
C ALA A 48 -16.55 1.97 -0.23
N ASP A 49 -16.23 1.02 -1.11
CA ASP A 49 -17.22 0.14 -1.74
C ASP A 49 -17.87 -0.83 -0.74
N ALA A 50 -17.09 -1.38 0.19
CA ALA A 50 -17.61 -2.19 1.30
C ALA A 50 -18.54 -1.38 2.21
N ALA A 51 -18.16 -0.15 2.58
CA ALA A 51 -19.00 0.73 3.40
C ALA A 51 -20.33 1.05 2.70
N ARG A 52 -20.31 1.37 1.40
CA ARG A 52 -21.54 1.60 0.62
C ARG A 52 -22.41 0.36 0.50
N SER A 53 -21.80 -0.83 0.34
CA SER A 53 -22.51 -2.11 0.33
C SER A 53 -23.22 -2.35 1.66
N LEU A 54 -22.51 -2.23 2.78
CA LEU A 54 -23.09 -2.32 4.13
C LEU A 54 -24.17 -1.25 4.35
N GLY A 55 -23.96 -0.03 3.86
CA GLY A 55 -24.93 1.06 3.95
C GLY A 55 -26.25 0.75 3.24
N ARG A 56 -26.25 -0.11 2.22
CA ARG A 56 -27.47 -0.60 1.55
C ARG A 56 -28.15 -1.76 2.30
N GLY A 57 -27.55 -2.24 3.39
CA GLY A 57 -28.02 -3.41 4.13
C GLY A 57 -27.51 -4.74 3.59
N ASP A 58 -26.51 -4.74 2.70
CA ASP A 58 -25.86 -5.98 2.26
C ASP A 58 -25.14 -6.65 3.46
N GLY A 59 -25.06 -7.98 3.45
CA GLY A 59 -24.37 -8.72 4.52
C GLY A 59 -22.84 -8.54 4.47
N ALA A 60 -22.19 -8.72 5.62
CA ALA A 60 -20.73 -8.60 5.73
C ALA A 60 -19.94 -9.55 4.79
N GLY A 61 -20.53 -10.71 4.45
CA GLY A 61 -19.94 -11.64 3.47
C GLY A 61 -19.88 -11.07 2.04
N ASP A 62 -20.95 -10.39 1.62
CA ASP A 62 -21.00 -9.75 0.30
C ASP A 62 -20.07 -8.54 0.23
N ALA A 63 -20.06 -7.72 1.29
CA ALA A 63 -19.14 -6.60 1.43
C ALA A 63 -17.67 -7.05 1.38
N ARG A 64 -17.33 -8.17 2.04
CA ARG A 64 -15.99 -8.78 1.97
C ARG A 64 -15.66 -9.24 0.55
N ALA A 65 -16.57 -9.95 -0.11
CA ALA A 65 -16.36 -10.43 -1.48
C ALA A 65 -16.19 -9.28 -2.49
N ILE A 66 -16.85 -8.14 -2.29
CA ILE A 66 -16.61 -6.92 -3.06
C ILE A 66 -15.21 -6.37 -2.76
N ALA A 67 -14.87 -6.22 -1.48
CA ALA A 67 -13.57 -5.68 -1.05
C ALA A 67 -12.38 -6.50 -1.58
N GLU A 68 -12.43 -7.83 -1.51
CA GLU A 68 -11.36 -8.71 -2.02
C GLU A 68 -11.17 -8.57 -3.53
N ARG A 69 -12.27 -8.41 -4.29
CA ARG A 69 -12.22 -8.18 -5.75
C ARG A 69 -11.60 -6.84 -6.10
N VAL A 70 -11.96 -5.77 -5.39
CA VAL A 70 -11.44 -4.41 -5.64
C VAL A 70 -9.97 -4.30 -5.19
N ALA A 71 -9.62 -4.86 -4.03
CA ALA A 71 -8.25 -4.87 -3.53
C ALA A 71 -7.32 -5.78 -4.37
N GLY A 72 -7.89 -6.76 -5.08
CA GLY A 72 -7.15 -7.72 -5.89
C GLY A 72 -6.47 -8.82 -5.08
N GLY A 73 -7.05 -9.19 -3.93
CA GLY A 73 -6.48 -10.18 -3.02
C GLY A 73 -7.26 -10.31 -1.71
N PRO A 74 -6.83 -11.23 -0.82
CA PRO A 74 -7.47 -11.43 0.47
C PRO A 74 -7.33 -10.18 1.34
N VAL A 75 -8.43 -9.78 1.97
CA VAL A 75 -8.49 -8.68 2.94
C VAL A 75 -9.24 -9.14 4.18
N ASP A 76 -8.87 -8.60 5.32
CA ASP A 76 -9.64 -8.74 6.55
C ASP A 76 -10.58 -7.56 6.68
N LEU A 77 -11.88 -7.84 6.81
CA LEU A 77 -12.94 -6.84 6.98
C LEU A 77 -13.39 -6.82 8.45
N GLY A 78 -13.29 -5.65 9.07
CA GLY A 78 -14.00 -5.29 10.30
C GLY A 78 -15.15 -4.35 9.98
N THR A 79 -16.29 -4.55 10.63
CA THR A 79 -17.48 -3.70 10.49
C THR A 79 -17.82 -3.06 11.83
N SER A 80 -18.16 -1.78 11.82
CA SER A 80 -18.65 -1.05 12.99
C SER A 80 -19.94 -0.32 12.61
N GLU A 81 -20.98 -0.49 13.41
CA GLU A 81 -22.25 0.21 13.24
C GLU A 81 -22.30 1.37 14.23
N GLU A 82 -22.27 2.60 13.71
CA GLU A 82 -22.36 3.84 14.49
C GLU A 82 -23.49 4.69 13.91
N PRO A 83 -24.76 4.41 14.28
CA PRO A 83 -25.91 5.06 13.66
C PRO A 83 -25.79 6.60 13.62
N PRO A 84 -26.02 7.25 12.46
CA PRO A 84 -26.61 6.74 11.22
C PRO A 84 -25.59 6.16 10.22
N LEU A 85 -24.35 5.89 10.64
CA LEU A 85 -23.26 5.41 9.81
C LEU A 85 -23.01 3.92 10.02
N VAL A 86 -22.51 3.28 8.96
CA VAL A 86 -21.86 1.97 9.03
C VAL A 86 -20.47 2.11 8.43
N CYS A 87 -19.46 1.68 9.18
CA CYS A 87 -18.06 1.80 8.85
C CYS A 87 -17.47 0.44 8.50
N ALA A 88 -16.75 0.39 7.38
CA ALA A 88 -15.93 -0.74 6.99
C ALA A 88 -14.46 -0.39 7.25
N THR A 89 -13.75 -1.29 7.92
CA THR A 89 -12.30 -1.22 8.07
C THR A 89 -11.67 -2.42 7.42
N LEU A 90 -10.77 -2.17 6.47
CA LEU A 90 -10.02 -3.20 5.78
C LEU A 90 -8.56 -3.22 6.25
N THR A 91 -8.03 -4.42 6.40
CA THR A 91 -6.58 -4.64 6.56
C THR A 91 -6.06 -5.64 5.55
N ALA A 92 -4.90 -5.36 4.98
CA ALA A 92 -4.23 -6.22 4.02
C ALA A 92 -2.71 -6.13 4.18
N ARG A 93 -1.97 -7.05 3.56
CA ARG A 93 -0.50 -6.95 3.49
C ARG A 93 -0.06 -6.38 2.15
N ALA A 94 1.01 -5.59 2.16
CA ALA A 94 1.59 -5.05 0.94
C ALA A 94 2.20 -6.14 0.03
N GLY A 95 2.40 -7.37 0.53
CA GLY A 95 2.75 -8.55 -0.25
C GLY A 95 4.16 -8.57 -0.83
N GLY A 96 4.56 -9.73 -1.34
CA GLY A 96 5.89 -9.93 -1.95
C GLY A 96 7.03 -9.63 -0.96
N LEU A 97 8.01 -8.85 -1.40
CA LEU A 97 9.15 -8.46 -0.55
C LEU A 97 8.74 -7.53 0.61
N LEU A 98 7.54 -6.95 0.58
CA LEU A 98 7.03 -5.99 1.55
C LEU A 98 5.90 -6.58 2.41
N ASP A 99 5.81 -7.91 2.52
CA ASP A 99 4.71 -8.57 3.22
C ASP A 99 4.64 -8.25 4.73
N ALA A 100 5.76 -7.80 5.31
CA ALA A 100 5.79 -7.28 6.68
C ALA A 100 5.01 -5.96 6.87
N ILE A 101 4.72 -5.23 5.79
CA ILE A 101 3.98 -3.96 5.84
C ILE A 101 2.48 -4.25 5.81
N VAL A 102 1.80 -3.89 6.91
CA VAL A 102 0.35 -3.96 7.00
C VAL A 102 -0.26 -2.64 6.53
N LEU A 103 -1.20 -2.77 5.60
CA LEU A 103 -2.02 -1.69 5.06
C LEU A 103 -3.37 -1.70 5.76
N ARG A 104 -3.87 -0.52 6.09
CA ARG A 104 -5.18 -0.32 6.71
C ARG A 104 -5.89 0.83 6.02
N ALA A 105 -7.18 0.64 5.75
CA ALA A 105 -8.05 1.68 5.26
C ALA A 105 -9.42 1.55 5.93
N ASP A 106 -10.04 2.68 6.23
CA ASP A 106 -11.37 2.76 6.80
C ASP A 106 -12.25 3.71 5.97
N SER A 107 -13.54 3.42 5.94
CA SER A 107 -14.53 4.27 5.30
C SER A 107 -15.90 4.05 5.95
N CYS A 108 -16.70 5.11 5.99
CA CYS A 108 -18.06 5.06 6.54
C CYS A 108 -19.06 5.52 5.49
N ALA A 109 -20.22 4.88 5.47
CA ALA A 109 -21.37 5.26 4.66
C ALA A 109 -22.60 5.42 5.57
N VAL A 110 -23.56 6.25 5.15
CA VAL A 110 -24.84 6.34 5.83
C VAL A 110 -25.60 5.02 5.64
N ALA A 111 -26.07 4.45 6.73
CA ALA A 111 -27.00 3.34 6.71
C ALA A 111 -28.31 3.83 6.06
N GLY A 112 -28.75 3.17 4.99
CA GLY A 112 -29.98 3.47 4.30
C GLY A 112 -31.12 3.43 5.30
N GLY A 113 -31.71 4.59 5.59
CA GLY A 113 -32.74 4.74 6.61
C GLY A 113 -33.88 3.77 6.37
N GLY A 114 -34.15 2.93 7.37
CA GLY A 114 -35.38 2.16 7.50
C GLY A 114 -36.52 3.01 8.05
#